data_AF-A0A9E0PSD3-F1
#
_entry.id   AF-A0A9E0PSD3-F1
#
_cell.length_a   1.000
_cell.length_b   1.000
_cell.length_c   1.000
_cell.angle_alpha   90.00
_cell.angle_beta   90.00
_cell.angle_gamma   90.00
#
_symmetry.space_group_name_H-M   'P 1'
#
loop_
_entity.id
_entity.type
_entity.pdbx_description
1 polymer ?
#
loop_
_entity_poly.entity_id
_entity_poly.type
_entity_poly.pdbx_seq_one_letter_code
_entity_poly.pdbx_strand_id
1 'polypeptide(L)' 'RWAGVDHVPGIAGAPLLVGAVASFECFNRSRYEEGDHVIFVGQVERCNHRAGAAPLLYHGGRFFTEHPL' A
#
# COMPACT_ATOMS: atom_id res chain seq x y z
N ARG A 1 2.88 7.94 14.76
CA ARG A 1 3.07 7.26 13.45
C ARG A 1 3.04 8.24 12.27
N TRP A 2 2.10 9.19 12.21
CA TRP A 2 1.99 10.15 11.08
C TRP A 2 2.79 11.45 11.22
N ALA A 3 3.29 11.77 12.42
CA ALA A 3 4.13 12.94 12.62
C ALA A 3 5.39 12.85 11.74
N GLY A 4 5.62 13.86 10.89
CA GLY A 4 6.75 13.92 9.96
C GLY A 4 6.63 13.01 8.73
N VAL A 5 5.46 12.41 8.46
CA VAL A 5 5.21 11.60 7.26
C VAL A 5 4.25 12.35 6.35
N ASP A 6 4.68 12.67 5.14
CA ASP A 6 3.84 13.33 4.15
C ASP A 6 2.71 12.40 3.69
N HIS A 7 1.47 12.82 3.89
CA HIS A 7 0.28 12.09 3.47
C HIS A 7 -0.86 13.06 3.17
N VAL A 8 -1.80 12.60 2.34
CA VAL A 8 -3.03 13.33 2.01
C VAL A 8 -4.25 12.46 2.34
N PRO A 9 -5.41 13.06 2.68
CA PRO A 9 -6.61 12.27 2.92
C PRO A 9 -7.15 11.65 1.63
N GLY A 10 -7.46 10.36 1.68
CA GLY A 10 -8.16 9.58 0.66
C GLY A 10 -9.64 9.41 0.96
N ILE A 11 -10.27 8.38 0.36
CA ILE A 11 -11.67 8.00 0.65
C ILE A 11 -11.86 7.83 2.17
N ALA A 12 -12.93 8.44 2.69
CA ALA A 12 -13.29 8.42 4.11
C ALA A 12 -12.17 8.91 5.07
N GLY A 13 -11.20 9.69 4.57
CA GLY A 13 -10.09 10.22 5.37
C GLY A 13 -8.94 9.22 5.58
N ALA A 14 -8.93 8.08 4.89
CA ALA A 14 -7.80 7.14 4.95
C ALA A 14 -6.50 7.82 4.46
N PRO A 15 -5.38 7.76 5.18
CA PRO A 15 -4.16 8.47 4.80
C PRO A 15 -3.48 7.81 3.61
N LEU A 16 -3.28 8.57 2.53
CA LEU A 16 -2.48 8.17 1.36
C LEU A 16 -1.07 8.73 1.49
N LEU A 17 -0.08 7.85 1.51
CA LEU A 17 1.33 8.25 1.56
C LEU A 17 1.73 9.02 0.29
N VAL A 18 2.31 10.20 0.48
CA VAL A 18 2.93 10.92 -0.62
C VAL A 18 4.19 10.17 -1.05
N GLY A 19 4.32 9.95 -2.35
CA GLY A 19 5.50 9.35 -2.93
C GLY A 19 5.46 7.83 -3.14
N ALA A 20 4.43 7.13 -2.65
CA ALA A 20 4.24 5.70 -2.89
C ALA A 20 4.21 5.38 -4.41
N VAL A 21 4.81 4.25 -4.81
CA VAL A 21 4.81 3.79 -6.22
C VAL A 21 3.39 3.56 -6.75
N ALA A 22 2.50 3.09 -5.89
CA ALA A 22 1.08 2.96 -6.15
C ALA A 22 0.28 3.09 -4.85
N SER A 23 -1.01 3.43 -4.99
CA SER A 23 -1.98 3.44 -3.89
C SER A 23 -3.30 2.84 -4.38
N PHE A 24 -3.94 2.08 -3.51
CA PHE A 24 -5.27 1.54 -3.70
C PHE A 24 -6.14 1.96 -2.53
N GLU A 25 -7.27 2.58 -2.85
CA GLU A 25 -8.33 2.84 -1.89
C GLU A 25 -9.39 1.77 -2.07
N CYS A 26 -9.73 1.09 -0.98
CA CYS A 26 -10.58 -0.09 -1.05
C CYS A 26 -11.68 -0.05 0.01
N PHE A 27 -12.88 -0.46 -0.38
CA PHE A 27 -13.89 -0.90 0.58
C PHE A 27 -13.53 -2.29 1.12
N ASN A 28 -13.70 -2.50 2.41
CA ASN A 28 -13.44 -3.79 3.06
C ASN A 28 -14.58 -4.76 2.76
N ARG A 29 -14.41 -5.59 1.73
CA ARG A 29 -15.46 -6.49 1.23
C ARG A 29 -15.66 -7.70 2.12
N SER A 30 -14.57 -8.35 2.55
CA SER A 30 -14.64 -9.49 3.45
C SER A 30 -13.36 -9.66 4.27
N ARG A 31 -13.49 -10.41 5.37
CA ARG A 31 -12.41 -10.78 6.29
C ARG A 31 -12.51 -12.26 6.61
N TYR A 32 -11.38 -12.94 6.66
CA TYR A 32 -11.28 -14.36 7.02
C TYR A 32 -10.26 -14.51 8.14
N GLU A 33 -10.68 -15.09 9.28
CA GLU A 33 -9.78 -15.41 10.39
C GLU A 33 -9.00 -16.69 10.04
N GLU A 34 -7.67 -16.62 10.09
CA GLU A 34 -6.77 -17.71 9.69
C GLU A 34 -5.61 -17.81 10.71
N GLY A 35 -5.79 -18.66 11.72
CA GLY A 35 -4.81 -18.82 12.80
C GLY A 35 -4.59 -17.51 13.58
N ASP A 36 -3.37 -16.99 13.55
CA ASP A 36 -2.98 -15.73 14.18
C ASP A 36 -3.10 -14.50 13.25
N HIS A 37 -3.61 -14.68 12.03
CA HIS A 37 -3.78 -13.62 11.04
C HIS A 37 -5.23 -13.48 10.58
N VAL A 38 -5.53 -12.33 9.97
CA VAL A 38 -6.80 -12.08 9.28
C VAL A 38 -6.51 -11.71 7.83
N ILE A 39 -7.09 -12.46 6.89
CA ILE A 39 -7.04 -12.14 5.47
C ILE A 39 -8.11 -11.09 5.19
N PHE A 40 -7.72 -9.96 4.62
CA PHE A 40 -8.61 -8.91 4.16
C PHE A 40 -8.77 -8.97 2.64
N VAL A 41 -10.00 -8.99 2.15
CA VAL A 41 -10.31 -8.82 0.73
C VAL A 41 -10.91 -7.44 0.52
N GLY A 42 -10.14 -6.58 -0.16
CA GLY A 42 -10.56 -5.22 -0.51
C GLY A 42 -11.18 -5.16 -1.91
N GLN A 43 -12.31 -4.46 -2.05
CA GLN A 43 -12.82 -4.04 -3.35
C GLN A 43 -12.18 -2.71 -3.73
N VAL A 44 -11.42 -2.67 -4.81
CA VAL A 44 -10.76 -1.44 -5.29
C VAL A 44 -11.83 -0.44 -5.75
N GLU A 45 -11.82 0.75 -5.14
CA GLU A 45 -12.69 1.88 -5.50
C GLU A 45 -11.92 2.95 -6.27
N ARG A 46 -10.64 3.14 -5.93
CA ARG A 46 -9.72 4.05 -6.64
C ARG A 46 -8.31 3.48 -6.64
N CYS A 47 -7.57 3.74 -7.71
CA CYS A 47 -6.14 3.47 -7.74
C CYS A 47 -5.38 4.62 -8.41
N ASN A 48 -4.12 4.77 -8.02
CA ASN A 48 -3.16 5.64 -8.67
C ASN A 48 -1.78 4.97 -8.67
N HIS A 49 -0.95 5.27 -9.67
CA HIS A 49 0.41 4.78 -9.75
C HIS A 49 1.36 5.86 -10.31
N ARG A 50 2.65 5.75 -9.98
CA ARG A 50 3.71 6.64 -10.46
C ARG A 50 4.49 5.92 -11.55
N ALA A 51 4.33 6.37 -12.79
CA ALA A 51 5.09 5.83 -13.91
C ALA A 51 6.61 6.01 -13.70
N GLY A 52 7.38 4.96 -13.96
CA GLY A 52 8.84 4.97 -13.83
C GLY A 52 9.37 4.93 -12.39
N ALA A 53 8.51 4.83 -11.37
CA ALA A 53 8.97 4.63 -10.00
C ALA A 53 9.33 3.15 -9.75
N ALA A 54 10.52 2.93 -9.21
CA ALA A 54 11.00 1.60 -8.87
C ALA A 54 10.34 1.07 -7.58
N PRO A 55 9.72 -0.14 -7.55
CA PRO A 55 9.26 -0.77 -6.32
C PRO A 55 10.37 -0.98 -5.28
N LEU A 56 9.94 -0.86 -4.02
CA LEU A 56 10.73 -1.30 -2.87
C LEU A 56 10.47 -2.78 -2.63
N LEU A 57 11.51 -3.59 -2.67
CA LEU A 57 11.46 -5.02 -2.34
C LEU A 57 12.04 -5.26 -0.95
N TYR A 58 11.53 -6.30 -0.28
CA TYR A 58 12.06 -6.78 1.00
C TYR A 58 12.35 -8.28 0.92
N HIS A 59 13.60 -8.65 1.15
CA HIS A 59 14.05 -10.04 1.10
C HIS A 59 15.21 -10.24 2.08
N GLY A 60 15.26 -11.36 2.80
CA GLY A 60 16.39 -11.69 3.69
C GLY A 60 16.73 -10.61 4.74
N GLY A 61 15.72 -9.87 5.23
CA GLY A 61 15.93 -8.81 6.23
C GLY A 61 16.44 -7.48 5.67
N ARG A 62 16.47 -7.30 4.35
CA ARG A 62 17.05 -6.12 3.68
C ARG A 62 16.13 -5.56 2.61
N PHE A 63 16.31 -4.27 2.33
CA PHE A 63 15.61 -3.55 1.28
C PHE A 63 16.39 -3.55 -0.03
N PHE A 64 15.66 -3.71 -1.14
CA PHE A 64 16.19 -3.70 -2.51
C PHE A 64 15.28 -2.89 -3.44
N THR A 65 15.78 -2.60 -4.63
CA THR A 65 15.02 -2.05 -5.77
C THR A 65 15.15 -3.01 -6.94
N GLU A 66 14.24 -2.98 -7.93
CA GLU A 66 14.42 -3.82 -9.10
C GLU A 66 15.63 -3.37 -9.93
N HIS A 67 16.29 -4.35 -10.54
CA HIS A 67 17.25 -4.12 -11.61
C HIS A 67 16.58 -4.45 -12.95
N PRO A 68 16.91 -3.70 -14.03
CA PRO A 68 16.45 -4.06 -15.36
C PRO A 68 16.84 -5.50 -15.71
N LEU A 69 15.93 -6.22 -16.36
CA LEU A 69 16.22 -7.53 -16.98
C LEU A 69 17.06 -7.36 -18.25
#